data_AF-A0A1I1ZN58-F1
#
_entry.id   AF-A0A1I1ZN58-F1
#
_cell.length_a   1.000
_cell.length_b   1.000
_cell.length_c   1.000
_cell.angle_alpha   90.00
_cell.angle_beta   90.00
_cell.angle_gamma   90.00
#
_symmetry.space_group_name_H-M   'P 1'
#
loop_
_entity.id
_entity.type
_entity.pdbx_description
1 polymer ?
#
loop_
_entity_poly.entity_id
_entity_poly.type
_entity_poly.pdbx_seq_one_letter_code
_entity_poly.pdbx_strand_id
1 'polypeptide(L)'
;MDDVVPCAFCELPHTSDNLRRDYELDFCERCADGHAEVALRERGHTIVTREWQTRDRVGSEFYTFYHFSITARPRVSLSFRASFARESTLDRMIKVFRKDLQVGDPLFDDFIYISTRDRAQVTAMLDSTGAQTTLMDLVSRFNSVFFDGGAFEVRERGTEPISPDAPAMLTVAAMLVHLERAAGAAAAPPAPTAPSDEAPSET
;
A
#
# COMPACT_ATOMS: atom_id res chain seq x y z
N MET A 1 -1.78 -3.85 34.33
CA MET A 1 -2.20 -2.57 33.75
C MET A 1 -2.44 -2.90 32.29
N ASP A 2 -3.69 -2.81 31.84
CA ASP A 2 -4.02 -3.15 30.46
C ASP A 2 -3.44 -2.07 29.56
N ASP A 3 -2.65 -2.50 28.56
CA ASP A 3 -2.05 -1.58 27.61
C ASP A 3 -3.14 -1.05 26.67
N VAL A 4 -3.30 0.27 26.65
CA VAL A 4 -4.31 0.93 25.81
C VAL A 4 -3.66 1.32 24.51
N VAL A 5 -4.03 0.64 23.44
CA VAL A 5 -3.50 0.83 22.08
C VAL A 5 -4.61 1.38 21.18
N PRO A 6 -4.37 2.45 20.41
CA PRO A 6 -5.37 2.98 19.49
C PRO A 6 -5.52 2.07 18.26
N CYS A 7 -6.75 1.92 17.77
CA CYS A 7 -7.01 1.26 16.49
C CYS A 7 -6.35 2.05 15.34
N ALA A 8 -5.59 1.37 14.48
CA ALA A 8 -4.88 1.97 13.36
C ALA A 8 -5.81 2.70 12.35
N PHE A 9 -7.08 2.32 12.28
CA PHE A 9 -8.05 2.91 11.35
C PHE A 9 -8.89 4.02 11.95
N CYS A 10 -9.54 3.81 13.10
CA CYS A 10 -10.43 4.79 13.71
C CYS A 10 -9.80 5.63 14.83
N GLU A 11 -8.55 5.34 15.21
CA GLU A 11 -7.80 6.02 16.30
C GLU A 11 -8.47 5.96 17.69
N LEU A 12 -9.57 5.21 17.84
CA LEU A 12 -10.23 5.00 19.13
C LEU A 12 -9.37 4.10 20.04
N PRO A 13 -9.31 4.39 21.35
CA PRO A 13 -8.55 3.58 22.30
C PRO A 13 -9.22 2.23 22.54
N HIS A 14 -8.42 1.16 22.51
CA HIS A 14 -8.83 -0.20 22.85
C HIS A 14 -7.80 -0.85 23.77
N THR A 15 -8.20 -1.86 24.51
CA THR A 15 -7.24 -2.78 25.13
C THR A 15 -6.62 -3.66 24.04
N SER A 16 -5.35 -4.06 24.22
CA SER A 16 -4.64 -4.93 23.27
C SER A 16 -5.41 -6.21 22.91
N ASP A 17 -6.11 -6.80 23.87
CA ASP A 17 -6.88 -8.05 23.68
C ASP A 17 -8.12 -7.88 22.79
N ASN A 18 -8.54 -6.63 22.54
CA ASN A 18 -9.69 -6.29 21.71
C ASN A 18 -9.28 -5.82 20.29
N LEU A 19 -8.00 -5.96 19.95
CA LEU A 19 -7.46 -5.61 18.65
C LEU A 19 -7.06 -6.86 17.88
N ARG A 20 -7.39 -6.86 16.58
CA ARG A 20 -6.85 -7.79 15.60
C ARG A 20 -5.56 -7.23 15.07
N ARG A 21 -4.63 -8.12 14.72
CA ARG A 21 -3.36 -7.75 14.11
C ARG A 21 -3.19 -8.40 12.75
N ASP A 22 -3.31 -7.60 11.69
CA ASP A 22 -3.00 -7.97 10.31
C ASP A 22 -2.27 -6.81 9.64
N TYR A 23 -1.52 -7.08 8.57
CA TYR A 23 -0.78 -6.05 7.82
C TYR A 23 0.19 -5.22 8.69
N GLU A 24 0.62 -5.77 9.83
CA GLU A 24 1.41 -5.08 10.86
C GLU A 24 0.71 -3.84 11.45
N LEU A 25 -0.62 -3.89 11.48
CA LEU A 25 -1.51 -2.90 12.09
C LEU A 25 -2.39 -3.57 13.15
N ASP A 26 -2.58 -2.90 14.28
CA ASP A 26 -3.56 -3.30 15.28
C ASP A 26 -4.86 -2.52 15.05
N PHE A 27 -6.00 -3.20 14.87
CA PHE A 27 -7.28 -2.56 14.60
C PHE A 27 -8.47 -3.31 15.20
N CYS A 28 -9.56 -2.59 15.50
CA CYS A 28 -10.73 -3.17 16.16
C CYS A 28 -11.61 -3.98 15.19
N GLU A 29 -12.39 -4.92 15.74
CA GLU A 29 -13.34 -5.76 14.98
C GLU A 29 -14.28 -4.95 14.09
N ARG A 30 -14.78 -3.81 14.60
CA ARG A 30 -15.66 -2.92 13.82
C ARG A 30 -15.02 -2.49 12.50
N CYS A 31 -13.73 -2.15 12.52
CA CYS A 31 -13.03 -1.74 11.30
C CYS A 31 -12.73 -2.94 10.39
N ALA A 32 -12.44 -4.12 10.98
CA ALA A 32 -12.27 -5.37 10.25
C ALA A 32 -13.56 -5.78 9.50
N ASP A 33 -14.73 -5.54 10.09
CA ASP A 33 -16.05 -5.85 9.55
C ASP A 33 -16.57 -4.82 8.52
N GLY A 34 -15.67 -4.11 7.83
CA GLY A 34 -16.02 -3.22 6.72
C GLY A 34 -16.30 -1.77 7.09
N HIS A 35 -15.90 -1.30 8.28
CA HIS A 35 -16.00 0.13 8.64
C HIS A 35 -14.67 0.89 8.58
N ALA A 36 -13.57 0.26 8.16
CA ALA A 36 -12.27 0.91 8.00
C ALA A 36 -12.33 2.11 7.03
N GLU A 37 -13.05 1.99 5.92
CA GLU A 37 -13.19 3.07 4.93
C GLU A 37 -13.86 4.32 5.52
N VAL A 38 -14.94 4.13 6.26
CA VAL A 38 -15.68 5.23 6.92
C VAL A 38 -14.78 5.90 7.96
N ALA A 39 -14.11 5.12 8.79
CA ALA A 39 -13.19 5.63 9.81
C ALA A 39 -12.04 6.44 9.19
N LEU A 40 -11.46 5.98 8.09
CA LEU A 40 -10.40 6.72 7.39
C LEU A 40 -10.92 8.01 6.73
N ARG A 41 -12.13 8.00 6.18
CA ARG A 41 -12.76 9.24 5.66
C ARG A 41 -12.95 10.28 6.76
N GLU A 42 -13.40 9.87 7.95
CA GLU A 42 -13.54 10.76 9.11
C GLU A 42 -12.20 11.36 9.56
N ARG A 43 -11.08 10.65 9.32
CA ARG A 43 -9.71 11.14 9.55
C ARG A 43 -9.16 12.04 8.43
N GLY A 44 -9.95 12.29 7.38
CA GLY A 44 -9.59 13.17 6.26
C GLY A 44 -8.96 12.47 5.05
N HIS A 45 -8.94 11.13 5.01
CA HIS A 45 -8.51 10.40 3.82
C HIS A 45 -9.61 10.43 2.77
N THR A 46 -9.24 10.37 1.49
CA THR A 46 -10.20 10.19 0.41
C THR A 46 -10.13 8.76 -0.09
N ILE A 47 -11.27 8.07 -0.20
CA ILE A 47 -11.38 6.78 -0.87
C ILE A 47 -12.55 6.92 -1.84
N VAL A 48 -12.34 6.62 -3.11
CA VAL A 48 -13.35 6.68 -4.16
C VAL A 48 -13.32 5.37 -4.93
N THR A 49 -14.48 4.74 -4.99
CA THR A 49 -14.70 3.52 -5.74
C THR A 49 -15.41 3.86 -7.05
N ARG A 50 -14.98 3.25 -8.15
CA ARG A 50 -15.60 3.42 -9.46
C ARG A 50 -15.74 2.08 -10.17
N GLU A 51 -16.93 1.87 -10.70
CA GLU A 51 -17.27 0.73 -11.55
C GLU A 51 -17.67 1.24 -12.93
N TRP A 52 -17.23 0.57 -13.98
CA TRP A 52 -17.69 0.83 -15.35
C TRP A 52 -17.58 -0.41 -16.22
N GLN A 53 -18.20 -0.37 -17.39
CA GLN A 53 -18.13 -1.46 -18.37
C GLN A 53 -17.64 -0.94 -19.72
N THR A 54 -16.86 -1.75 -20.42
CA THR A 54 -16.52 -1.53 -21.83
C THR A 54 -17.01 -2.71 -22.66
N ARG A 55 -17.23 -2.48 -23.95
CA ARG A 55 -17.55 -3.54 -24.91
C ARG A 55 -16.46 -3.56 -25.96
N ASP A 56 -15.62 -4.59 -25.92
CA ASP A 56 -14.46 -4.69 -26.80
C ASP A 56 -14.70 -5.80 -27.82
N ARG A 57 -14.17 -5.60 -29.03
CA ARG A 57 -14.21 -6.60 -30.09
C ARG A 57 -12.96 -7.46 -30.02
N VAL A 58 -13.12 -8.77 -29.83
CA VAL A 58 -12.04 -9.76 -29.87
C VAL A 58 -12.31 -10.69 -31.05
N GLY A 59 -11.59 -10.48 -32.16
CA GLY A 59 -11.87 -11.17 -33.42
C GLY A 59 -13.22 -10.76 -34.03
N SER A 60 -14.12 -11.73 -34.22
CA SER A 60 -15.48 -11.50 -34.73
C SER A 60 -16.52 -11.26 -33.64
N GLU A 61 -16.17 -11.46 -32.36
CA GLU A 61 -17.11 -11.42 -31.24
C GLU A 61 -16.93 -10.15 -30.40
N PHE A 62 -18.02 -9.74 -29.74
CA PHE A 62 -18.00 -8.64 -28.78
C PHE A 62 -18.11 -9.20 -27.36
N TYR A 63 -17.21 -8.77 -26.50
CA TYR A 63 -17.17 -9.13 -25.09
C TYR A 63 -17.44 -7.89 -24.24
N THR A 64 -18.25 -8.04 -23.20
CA THR A 64 -18.39 -7.01 -22.16
C THR A 64 -17.32 -7.25 -21.11
N PHE A 65 -16.56 -6.21 -20.80
CA PHE A 65 -15.59 -6.21 -19.72
C PHE A 65 -16.08 -5.29 -18.61
N TYR A 66 -16.05 -5.80 -17.38
CA TYR A 66 -16.33 -5.03 -16.18
C TYR A 66 -15.01 -4.54 -15.62
N HIS A 67 -15.00 -3.28 -15.22
CA HIS A 67 -13.84 -2.61 -14.69
C HIS A 67 -14.19 -2.04 -13.32
N PHE A 68 -13.23 -2.16 -12.43
CA PHE A 68 -13.32 -1.69 -11.07
C PHE A 68 -12.06 -0.91 -10.72
N SER A 69 -12.19 0.19 -10.00
CA SER A 69 -11.04 0.90 -9.44
C SER A 69 -11.34 1.46 -8.06
N ILE A 70 -10.35 1.39 -7.17
CA ILE A 70 -10.34 2.17 -5.93
C ILE A 70 -9.22 3.18 -6.04
N THR A 71 -9.55 4.46 -5.98
CA THR A 71 -8.59 5.55 -5.86
C THR A 71 -8.62 6.07 -4.43
N ALA A 72 -7.47 6.05 -3.76
CA ALA A 72 -7.34 6.48 -2.39
C ALA A 72 -6.23 7.54 -2.25
N ARG A 73 -6.45 8.51 -1.36
CA ARG A 73 -5.49 9.58 -1.05
C ARG A 73 -5.30 9.66 0.46
N PRO A 74 -4.06 9.54 0.96
CA PRO A 74 -3.77 9.83 2.35
C PRO A 74 -4.02 11.31 2.66
N ARG A 75 -4.26 11.63 3.95
CA ARG A 75 -4.42 13.02 4.41
C ARG A 75 -3.14 13.85 4.27
N VAL A 76 -2.00 13.18 4.21
CA VAL A 76 -0.67 13.75 3.95
C VAL A 76 -0.30 13.53 2.48
N SER A 77 0.31 14.53 1.84
CA SER A 77 0.66 14.43 0.41
C SER A 77 1.87 13.52 0.18
N LEU A 78 1.77 12.67 -0.84
CA LEU A 78 2.90 11.91 -1.39
C LEU A 78 3.35 12.58 -2.68
N SER A 79 4.65 12.64 -2.92
CA SER A 79 5.23 13.32 -4.09
C SER A 79 5.82 12.35 -5.13
N PHE A 80 5.74 11.04 -4.92
CA PHE A 80 6.35 10.05 -5.81
C PHE A 80 5.37 9.42 -6.80
N ARG A 81 5.92 8.85 -7.88
CA ARG A 81 5.22 8.05 -8.87
C ARG A 81 5.80 6.65 -8.94
N ALA A 82 4.94 5.65 -8.85
CA ALA A 82 5.35 4.25 -8.94
C ALA A 82 4.22 3.39 -9.49
N SER A 83 4.56 2.30 -10.16
CA SER A 83 3.62 1.23 -10.45
C SER A 83 4.20 -0.08 -9.93
N PHE A 84 3.37 -0.83 -9.23
CA PHE A 84 3.65 -2.15 -8.71
C PHE A 84 2.74 -3.12 -9.43
N ALA A 85 3.29 -4.22 -9.94
CA ALA A 85 2.52 -5.24 -10.62
C ALA A 85 3.01 -6.62 -10.20
N ARG A 86 2.12 -7.61 -10.29
CA ARG A 86 2.51 -9.00 -10.08
C ARG A 86 3.49 -9.37 -11.16
N GLU A 87 4.63 -9.93 -10.77
CA GLU A 87 5.64 -10.32 -11.74
C GLU A 87 5.14 -11.49 -12.60
N SER A 88 4.97 -11.25 -13.90
CA SER A 88 4.70 -12.32 -14.85
C SER A 88 6.02 -12.94 -15.32
N THR A 89 5.97 -14.17 -15.83
CA THR A 89 7.14 -14.88 -16.37
C THR A 89 7.86 -14.07 -17.47
N LEU A 90 7.13 -13.20 -18.17
CA LEU A 90 7.68 -12.31 -19.22
C LEU A 90 8.39 -11.09 -18.61
N ASP A 91 7.87 -10.55 -17.50
CA ASP A 91 8.48 -9.41 -16.78
C ASP A 91 9.81 -9.80 -16.16
N ARG A 92 9.93 -11.05 -15.68
CA ARG A 92 11.18 -11.61 -15.13
C ARG A 92 12.32 -11.61 -16.15
N MET A 93 12.02 -11.75 -17.44
CA MET A 93 13.00 -11.64 -18.52
C MET A 93 13.41 -10.18 -18.82
N ILE A 94 12.48 -9.22 -18.67
CA ILE A 94 12.77 -7.79 -18.85
C ILE A 94 13.58 -7.23 -17.68
N LYS A 95 13.37 -7.73 -16.46
CA LYS A 95 14.11 -7.37 -15.23
C LYS A 95 15.63 -7.48 -15.39
N VAL A 96 16.13 -8.41 -16.20
CA VAL A 96 17.57 -8.58 -16.45
C VAL A 96 18.17 -7.41 -17.24
N PHE A 97 17.35 -6.68 -18.01
CA PHE A 97 17.79 -5.57 -18.86
C PHE A 97 17.53 -4.19 -18.26
N ARG A 98 16.63 -4.07 -17.28
CA ARG A 98 16.35 -2.81 -16.58
C ARG A 98 16.89 -2.88 -15.16
N LYS A 99 17.61 -1.83 -14.72
CA LYS A 99 18.05 -1.66 -13.34
C LYS A 99 16.84 -1.43 -12.44
N ASP A 100 16.05 -2.46 -12.18
CA ASP A 100 14.85 -2.32 -11.37
C ASP A 100 15.20 -2.01 -9.90
N LEU A 101 14.21 -1.53 -9.15
CA LEU A 101 14.37 -1.30 -7.73
C LEU A 101 14.22 -2.64 -7.01
N GLN A 102 15.26 -3.04 -6.29
CA GLN A 102 15.25 -4.19 -5.38
C GLN A 102 15.27 -3.65 -3.96
N VAL A 103 14.46 -4.23 -3.09
CA VAL A 103 14.38 -3.85 -1.66
C VAL A 103 15.15 -4.83 -0.77
N GLY A 104 15.67 -5.93 -1.32
CA GLY A 104 16.52 -6.87 -0.59
C GLY A 104 15.76 -7.96 0.15
N ASP A 105 14.42 -7.98 0.07
CA ASP A 105 13.60 -9.13 0.43
C ASP A 105 13.41 -10.01 -0.81
N PRO A 106 13.96 -11.25 -0.85
CA PRO A 106 13.87 -12.10 -2.03
C PRO A 106 12.45 -12.48 -2.42
N LEU A 107 11.54 -12.65 -1.44
CA LEU A 107 10.15 -13.02 -1.70
C LEU A 107 9.41 -11.84 -2.35
N PHE A 108 9.61 -10.64 -1.82
CA PHE A 108 9.03 -9.42 -2.40
C PHE A 108 9.61 -9.15 -3.79
N ASP A 109 10.94 -9.20 -3.93
CA ASP A 109 11.66 -8.91 -5.17
C ASP A 109 11.35 -9.93 -6.29
N ASP A 110 10.94 -11.15 -5.96
CA ASP A 110 10.47 -12.16 -6.93
C ASP A 110 8.98 -12.07 -7.26
N PHE A 111 8.19 -11.42 -6.38
CA PHE A 111 6.73 -11.37 -6.52
C PHE A 111 6.25 -10.06 -7.17
N ILE A 112 6.96 -8.96 -6.92
CA ILE A 112 6.57 -7.61 -7.32
C ILE A 112 7.54 -7.05 -8.37
N TYR A 113 6.99 -6.60 -9.48
CA TYR A 113 7.66 -5.72 -10.41
C TYR A 113 7.39 -4.26 -10.02
N ILE A 114 8.47 -3.46 -9.88
CA ILE A 114 8.41 -2.05 -9.51
C ILE A 114 8.93 -1.18 -10.66
N SER A 115 8.12 -0.25 -11.12
CA SER A 115 8.52 0.78 -12.08
C SER A 115 8.33 2.17 -11.48
N THR A 116 9.43 2.90 -11.30
CA THR A 116 9.42 4.26 -10.72
C THR A 116 10.60 5.08 -11.25
N ARG A 117 10.45 6.41 -11.22
CA ARG A 117 11.57 7.36 -11.38
C ARG A 117 12.05 7.92 -10.04
N ASP A 118 11.30 7.71 -8.97
CA ASP A 118 11.48 8.30 -7.64
C ASP A 118 12.00 7.25 -6.65
N ARG A 119 13.14 6.63 -6.99
CA ARG A 119 13.67 5.44 -6.28
C ARG A 119 13.82 5.67 -4.77
N ALA A 120 14.34 6.82 -4.36
CA ALA A 120 14.61 7.10 -2.95
C ALA A 120 13.31 7.16 -2.13
N GLN A 121 12.28 7.84 -2.64
CA GLN A 121 10.98 7.98 -1.98
C GLN A 121 10.24 6.63 -1.93
N VAL A 122 10.31 5.85 -3.01
CA VAL A 122 9.70 4.52 -3.06
C VAL A 122 10.41 3.56 -2.09
N THR A 123 11.75 3.60 -2.01
CA THR A 123 12.51 2.79 -1.06
C THR A 123 12.11 3.14 0.37
N ALA A 124 12.12 4.43 0.73
CA ALA A 124 11.71 4.88 2.06
C ALA A 124 10.27 4.48 2.42
N MET A 125 9.35 4.45 1.45
CA MET A 125 8.00 3.96 1.64
C MET A 125 7.97 2.45 1.89
N LEU A 126 8.75 1.66 1.13
CA LEU A 126 8.83 0.20 1.28
C LEU A 126 9.60 -0.22 2.54
N ASP A 127 10.45 0.66 3.09
CA ASP A 127 11.12 0.44 4.38
C ASP A 127 10.16 0.65 5.58
N SER A 128 8.97 1.23 5.34
CA SER A 128 7.94 1.33 6.38
C SER A 128 7.41 -0.06 6.73
N THR A 129 7.43 -0.37 8.03
CA THR A 129 6.81 -1.55 8.65
C THR A 129 5.42 -1.80 8.06
N GLY A 130 5.18 -3.02 7.55
CA GLY A 130 3.93 -3.48 6.97
C GLY A 130 3.65 -3.08 5.52
N ALA A 131 4.39 -2.12 4.94
CA ALA A 131 4.11 -1.62 3.59
C ALA A 131 4.31 -2.70 2.51
N GLN A 132 5.41 -3.46 2.59
CA GLN A 132 5.71 -4.54 1.64
C GLN A 132 4.65 -5.65 1.65
N THR A 133 4.32 -6.18 2.83
CA THR A 133 3.29 -7.22 3.01
C THR A 133 1.93 -6.75 2.51
N THR A 134 1.52 -5.53 2.85
CA THR A 134 0.25 -4.96 2.40
C THR A 134 0.21 -4.80 0.88
N LEU A 135 1.31 -4.36 0.28
CA LEU A 135 1.42 -4.19 -1.16
C LEU A 135 1.40 -5.53 -1.90
N MET A 136 2.03 -6.57 -1.35
CA MET A 136 1.94 -7.93 -1.90
C MET A 136 0.50 -8.43 -1.93
N ASP A 137 -0.27 -8.18 -0.86
CA ASP A 137 -1.69 -8.55 -0.80
C ASP A 137 -2.54 -7.75 -1.80
N LEU A 138 -2.30 -6.43 -1.92
CA LEU A 138 -2.97 -5.60 -2.94
C LEU A 138 -2.69 -6.10 -4.36
N VAL A 139 -1.44 -6.38 -4.68
CA VAL A 139 -1.05 -6.85 -6.01
C VAL A 139 -1.56 -8.26 -6.27
N SER A 140 -1.63 -9.12 -5.26
CA SER A 140 -2.25 -10.45 -5.36
C SER A 140 -3.73 -10.39 -5.72
N ARG A 141 -4.44 -9.37 -5.19
CA ARG A 141 -5.88 -9.17 -5.42
C ARG A 141 -6.16 -8.45 -6.74
N PHE A 142 -5.46 -7.35 -7.02
CA PHE A 142 -5.78 -6.41 -8.09
C PHE A 142 -4.82 -6.45 -9.29
N ASN A 143 -3.83 -7.36 -9.29
CA ASN A 143 -2.73 -7.47 -10.26
C ASN A 143 -1.77 -6.26 -10.34
N SER A 144 -2.25 -5.05 -10.06
CA SER A 144 -1.48 -3.82 -10.15
C SER A 144 -1.94 -2.74 -9.19
N VAL A 145 -0.98 -1.96 -8.70
CA VAL A 145 -1.15 -0.79 -7.84
C VAL A 145 -0.37 0.36 -8.44
N PHE A 146 -0.99 1.51 -8.57
CA PHE A 146 -0.40 2.72 -9.14
C PHE A 146 -0.33 3.81 -8.09
N PHE A 147 0.75 4.57 -8.10
CA PHE A 147 0.95 5.77 -7.29
C PHE A 147 1.21 6.92 -8.25
N ASP A 148 0.39 7.97 -8.16
CA ASP A 148 0.57 9.18 -8.95
C ASP A 148 0.23 10.41 -8.11
N GLY A 149 1.27 11.17 -7.73
CA GLY A 149 1.11 12.54 -7.24
C GLY A 149 0.16 12.68 -6.05
N GLY A 150 0.26 11.77 -5.08
CA GLY A 150 -0.53 11.83 -3.84
C GLY A 150 -1.78 10.96 -3.85
N ALA A 151 -2.08 10.25 -4.94
CA ALA A 151 -3.07 9.20 -4.96
C ALA A 151 -2.40 7.83 -5.14
N PHE A 152 -2.98 6.80 -4.54
CA PHE A 152 -2.79 5.45 -5.01
C PHE A 152 -4.09 4.91 -5.62
N GLU A 153 -3.94 4.01 -6.59
CA GLU A 153 -5.04 3.44 -7.33
C GLU A 153 -4.81 1.94 -7.53
N VAL A 154 -5.84 1.15 -7.27
CA VAL A 154 -5.93 -0.25 -7.69
C VAL A 154 -6.99 -0.38 -8.77
N ARG A 155 -6.75 -1.27 -9.73
CA ARG A 155 -7.66 -1.50 -10.86
C ARG A 155 -7.83 -2.98 -11.09
N GLU A 156 -9.05 -3.39 -11.41
CA GLU A 156 -9.36 -4.75 -11.82
C GLU A 156 -10.21 -4.74 -13.08
N ARG A 157 -10.03 -5.77 -13.92
CA ARG A 157 -10.79 -5.99 -15.14
C ARG A 157 -11.16 -7.46 -15.23
N GLY A 158 -12.43 -7.73 -15.52
CA GLY A 158 -12.99 -9.08 -15.57
C GLY A 158 -14.08 -9.20 -16.61
N THR A 159 -14.48 -10.45 -16.90
CA THR A 159 -15.62 -10.78 -17.77
C THR A 159 -16.94 -10.91 -17.00
N GLU A 160 -16.87 -10.83 -15.67
CA GLU A 160 -18.00 -10.85 -14.75
C GLU A 160 -18.02 -9.56 -13.92
N PRO A 161 -19.19 -9.12 -13.39
CA PRO A 161 -19.26 -7.98 -12.50
C PRO A 161 -18.31 -8.11 -11.31
N ILE A 162 -17.52 -7.07 -11.06
CA ILE A 162 -16.54 -7.00 -9.97
C ILE A 162 -17.12 -6.14 -8.87
N SER A 163 -17.10 -6.63 -7.64
CA SER A 163 -17.44 -5.85 -6.44
C SER A 163 -16.36 -6.09 -5.38
N PRO A 164 -15.85 -5.04 -4.72
CA PRO A 164 -14.83 -5.20 -3.69
C PRO A 164 -15.46 -5.86 -2.47
N ASP A 165 -14.81 -6.90 -1.96
CA ASP A 165 -15.16 -7.48 -0.68
C ASP A 165 -14.56 -6.67 0.49
N ALA A 166 -15.05 -6.92 1.70
CA ALA A 166 -14.52 -6.27 2.91
C ALA A 166 -13.00 -6.48 3.09
N PRO A 167 -12.42 -7.69 2.84
CA PRO A 167 -10.97 -7.89 2.85
C PRO A 167 -10.19 -7.00 1.88
N ALA A 168 -10.68 -6.79 0.66
CA ALA A 168 -10.01 -5.93 -0.32
C ALA A 168 -10.00 -4.47 0.13
N MET A 169 -11.14 -3.98 0.66
CA MET A 169 -11.21 -2.62 1.22
C MET A 169 -10.33 -2.47 2.47
N LEU A 170 -10.23 -3.50 3.31
CA LEU A 170 -9.34 -3.52 4.47
C LEU A 170 -7.86 -3.40 4.06
N THR A 171 -7.47 -4.08 2.98
CA THR A 171 -6.09 -4.01 2.45
C THR A 171 -5.77 -2.61 1.93
N VAL A 172 -6.71 -1.96 1.22
CA VAL A 172 -6.60 -0.56 0.78
C VAL A 172 -6.48 0.38 1.98
N ALA A 173 -7.29 0.17 3.01
CA ALA A 173 -7.24 0.94 4.26
C ALA A 173 -5.88 0.79 4.97
N ALA A 174 -5.35 -0.43 5.05
CA ALA A 174 -4.02 -0.69 5.62
C ALA A 174 -2.94 0.07 4.85
N MET A 175 -2.96 0.05 3.52
CA MET A 175 -1.99 0.77 2.71
C MET A 175 -2.05 2.28 2.95
N LEU A 176 -3.24 2.87 3.09
CA LEU A 176 -3.38 4.29 3.43
C LEU A 176 -2.69 4.65 4.74
N VAL A 177 -2.83 3.81 5.77
CA VAL A 177 -2.20 4.05 7.08
C VAL A 177 -0.68 3.93 6.99
N HIS A 178 -0.17 2.95 6.24
CA HIS A 178 1.28 2.81 6.03
C HIS A 178 1.88 4.00 5.29
N LEU A 179 1.20 4.49 4.25
CA LEU A 179 1.63 5.70 3.53
C LEU A 179 1.63 6.94 4.41
N GLU A 180 0.64 7.05 5.28
CA GLU A 180 0.55 8.14 6.24
C GLU A 180 1.72 8.10 7.23
N ARG A 181 2.02 6.92 7.79
CA ARG A 181 3.15 6.71 8.72
C ARG A 181 4.49 7.01 8.05
N ALA A 182 4.69 6.52 6.82
CA ALA A 182 5.91 6.76 6.05
C ALA A 182 6.12 8.26 5.78
N ALA A 183 5.06 8.99 5.42
CA ALA A 183 5.12 10.43 5.22
C ALA A 183 5.37 11.20 6.54
N GLY A 184 4.77 10.74 7.65
CA GLY A 184 5.03 11.30 8.98
C GLY A 184 6.48 11.12 9.43
N ALA A 185 7.06 9.94 9.19
CA ALA A 185 8.46 9.65 9.47
C ALA A 185 9.41 10.51 8.63
N ALA A 186 9.10 10.73 7.35
CA ALA A 186 9.89 11.58 6.47
C ALA A 186 9.83 13.08 6.83
N ALA A 187 8.74 13.53 7.48
CA ALA A 187 8.57 14.91 7.92
C ALA A 187 9.25 15.20 9.28
N ALA A 188 9.56 14.17 10.08
CA ALA A 188 10.26 14.33 11.33
C ALA A 188 11.72 14.77 11.07
N PRO A 189 12.25 15.75 11.83
CA PRO A 189 13.67 16.10 11.72
C PRO A 189 14.54 14.87 12.04
N PRO A 190 15.69 14.70 11.37
CA PRO A 190 16.58 13.58 11.68
C PRO A 190 16.93 13.62 13.16
N ALA A 191 16.85 12.47 13.83
CA ALA A 191 17.30 12.36 15.21
C ALA A 191 18.74 12.92 15.31
N PRO A 192 19.07 13.71 16.35
CA PRO A 192 20.41 14.23 16.51
C PRO A 192 21.38 13.04 16.48
N THR A 193 22.31 13.05 15.52
CA THR A 193 23.36 12.04 15.42
C THR A 193 24.06 12.02 16.78
N ALA A 194 23.97 10.89 17.49
CA ALA A 194 24.68 10.72 18.75
C ALA A 194 26.15 11.11 18.49
N PRO A 195 26.76 11.95 19.34
CA PRO A 195 28.15 12.33 19.17
C PRO A 195 28.94 11.04 19.01
N SER A 196 29.64 10.92 17.88
CA SER A 196 30.57 9.81 17.70
C SER A 196 31.60 9.95 18.80
N ASP A 197 31.58 9.05 19.78
CA ASP A 197 32.62 8.97 20.80
C ASP A 197 33.95 8.85 20.06
N GLU A 198 34.66 9.96 20.01
CA GLU A 198 36.01 10.07 19.49
C GLU A 198 36.85 9.07 20.26
N ALA A 199 37.39 8.08 19.54
CA ALA A 199 38.26 7.08 20.12
C ALA A 199 39.44 7.76 20.85
N PRO A 200 39.85 7.25 22.02
CA PRO A 200 40.95 7.84 22.78
C PRO A 200 42.25 7.76 21.97
N SER A 201 42.88 8.92 21.82
CA SER A 201 44.22 9.07 21.28
C SER A 201 45.22 8.29 22.14
N GLU A 202 45.74 7.17 21.64
CA GLU A 202 46.88 6.49 22.26
C GLU A 202 48.17 7.28 21.97
N THR A 203 48.82 7.70 23.06
CA THR A 203 50.17 8.30 23.12
C THR A 203 51.25 7.23 23.13
#